data_AF-A0AAN5Z5E4-F1
#
_entry.id   AF-A0AAN5Z5E4-F1
#
_cell.length_a   1.000
_cell.length_b   1.000
_cell.length_c   1.000
_cell.angle_alpha   90.00
_cell.angle_beta   90.00
_cell.angle_gamma   90.00
#
_symmetry.space_group_name_H-M   'P 1'
#
loop_
_entity.id
_entity.type
_entity.pdbx_description
1 polymer ?
#
loop_
_entity_poly.entity_id
_entity_poly.type
_entity_poly.pdbx_seq_one_letter_code
_entity_poly.pdbx_strand_id
1 'polypeptide(L)'
;MISQTYIVAFIIAYLVAGSQAGPCKPSSRITESLVTSDVSTTIGSATATSSVETTTVASSSTYLSNEESSVMITESVSSTETSLQPEETSTTALSTIEGITTEIATTTEPATATTAATTTTAQEPSNVPFLINAGFEEYDSSVEPWQVYRYEATVSIDSDIKHDGRHSARIEMPGSILLQDFIRQPLQGSITAGVTYTMSAWVRPNLWCIGAALICSYESNNWAATEPVVLIGATDEWTYISSTCTYTQEQIDSGGLYLMIEVLFAHSQGLVYIDDVDFSA
;
A
#
# COMPACT_ATOMS: atom_id res chain seq x y z
N MET A 1 16.10 32.11 -17.90
CA MET A 1 17.05 31.40 -17.02
C MET A 1 17.11 32.17 -15.71
N ILE A 2 16.29 31.76 -14.74
CA ILE A 2 16.19 32.38 -13.42
C ILE A 2 16.70 31.37 -12.39
N SER A 3 17.57 31.88 -11.51
CA SER A 3 18.47 31.20 -10.58
C SER A 3 17.86 30.09 -9.71
N GLN A 4 18.38 28.87 -9.82
CA GLN A 4 18.15 27.74 -8.91
C GLN A 4 19.06 27.80 -7.66
N THR A 5 19.04 28.89 -6.89
CA THR A 5 20.05 29.05 -5.81
C THR A 5 19.55 29.50 -4.44
N TYR A 6 18.27 29.29 -4.11
CA TYR A 6 17.74 29.71 -2.80
C TYR A 6 16.73 28.74 -2.18
N ILE A 7 17.02 27.44 -2.09
CA ILE A 7 16.30 26.52 -1.17
C ILE A 7 17.27 25.49 -0.56
N VAL A 8 18.35 25.95 0.08
CA VAL A 8 19.18 25.10 0.95
C VAL A 8 19.56 25.89 2.19
N ALA A 9 18.57 26.19 3.04
CA ALA A 9 18.81 26.65 4.41
C ALA A 9 17.48 26.75 5.18
N PHE A 10 16.82 25.63 5.52
CA PHE A 10 15.85 25.62 6.63
C PHE A 10 15.38 24.22 7.10
N ILE A 11 16.23 23.18 7.15
CA ILE A 11 15.86 21.93 7.86
C ILE A 11 17.08 21.33 8.59
N ILE A 12 17.52 21.97 9.67
CA ILE A 12 18.35 21.33 10.70
C ILE A 12 17.92 21.91 12.06
N ALA A 13 16.78 21.47 12.60
CA ALA A 13 16.36 21.84 13.96
C ALA A 13 15.30 20.92 14.63
N TYR A 14 15.07 19.69 14.16
CA TYR A 14 14.05 18.80 14.76
C TYR A 14 14.49 17.35 15.01
N LEU A 15 15.73 17.13 15.46
CA LEU A 15 16.21 15.77 15.81
C LEU A 15 16.99 15.71 17.13
N VAL A 16 16.44 16.27 18.22
CA VAL A 16 16.83 15.85 19.58
C VAL A 16 15.62 15.92 20.52
N ALA A 17 14.83 14.86 20.56
CA ALA A 17 14.00 14.53 21.72
C ALA A 17 14.05 13.02 21.93
N GLY A 18 15.03 12.59 22.74
CA GLY A 18 15.14 11.20 23.19
C GLY A 18 13.95 10.84 24.09
N SER A 19 13.26 9.76 23.73
CA SER A 19 12.21 9.14 24.53
C SER A 19 12.81 8.42 25.74
N GLN A 20 12.41 8.83 26.94
CA GLN A 20 12.50 8.01 28.16
C GLN A 20 11.06 7.60 28.53
N ALA A 21 10.63 6.43 28.07
CA ALA A 21 9.37 5.83 28.53
C ALA A 21 9.63 5.12 29.87
N GLY A 22 9.19 5.72 30.98
CA GLY A 22 9.10 5.06 32.28
C GLY A 22 7.81 4.24 32.41
N PRO A 23 7.76 3.25 33.33
CA PRO A 23 6.61 2.36 33.45
C PRO A 23 5.36 3.08 34.00
N CYS A 24 4.23 2.86 33.34
CA CYS A 24 2.94 3.45 33.70
C CYS A 24 2.46 3.01 35.09
N LYS A 25 2.11 3.98 35.94
CA LYS A 25 1.46 3.75 37.24
C LYS A 25 -0.07 3.68 37.04
N PRO A 26 -0.77 2.66 37.54
CA PRO A 26 -2.23 2.61 37.47
C PRO A 26 -2.85 3.64 38.44
N SER A 27 -3.82 4.41 37.94
CA SER A 27 -4.60 5.36 38.73
C SER A 27 -5.97 4.76 39.06
N SER A 28 -6.25 4.59 40.36
CA SER A 28 -7.54 4.10 40.86
C SER A 28 -8.54 5.25 40.93
N ARG A 29 -9.65 5.15 40.20
CA ARG A 29 -10.76 6.13 40.24
C ARG A 29 -11.77 5.75 41.32
N ILE A 30 -11.93 6.61 42.32
CA ILE A 30 -13.00 6.53 43.32
C ILE A 30 -14.29 7.13 42.73
N THR A 31 -15.41 6.44 42.95
CA THR A 31 -16.76 6.87 42.55
C THR A 31 -17.37 7.66 43.70
N GLU A 32 -17.72 8.92 43.48
CA GLU A 32 -18.59 9.68 44.39
C GLU A 32 -19.94 9.95 43.73
N SER A 33 -20.97 9.55 44.47
CA SER A 33 -22.39 9.71 44.18
C SER A 33 -22.82 11.14 44.47
N LEU A 34 -23.59 11.77 43.57
CA LEU A 34 -24.25 13.04 43.83
C LEU A 34 -25.77 12.94 43.62
N VAL A 35 -26.45 13.46 44.64
CA VAL A 35 -27.87 13.39 44.94
C VAL A 35 -28.64 14.54 44.27
N THR A 36 -29.86 14.21 43.84
CA THR A 36 -31.05 15.01 43.51
C THR A 36 -31.18 16.42 44.12
N SER A 37 -31.68 17.38 43.32
CA SER A 37 -32.74 18.33 43.73
C SER A 37 -33.48 18.92 42.52
N ASP A 38 -34.81 18.84 42.57
CA ASP A 38 -35.80 19.45 41.68
C ASP A 38 -35.82 20.98 41.77
N VAL A 39 -36.26 21.66 40.71
CA VAL A 39 -37.21 22.81 40.77
C VAL A 39 -37.79 23.10 39.38
N SER A 40 -39.10 23.35 39.36
CA SER A 40 -40.01 23.54 38.22
C SER A 40 -40.22 25.01 37.85
N THR A 41 -40.47 25.35 36.57
CA THR A 41 -41.40 26.42 36.15
C THR A 41 -41.83 26.36 34.66
N THR A 42 -43.06 25.89 34.41
CA THR A 42 -44.24 26.56 33.80
C THR A 42 -44.18 27.36 32.46
N ILE A 43 -44.82 26.77 31.42
CA ILE A 43 -45.85 27.26 30.45
C ILE A 43 -45.62 28.53 29.58
N GLY A 44 -45.67 28.34 28.24
CA GLY A 44 -46.82 28.82 27.44
C GLY A 44 -46.64 29.77 26.23
N SER A 45 -47.08 29.27 25.07
CA SER A 45 -47.93 29.95 24.06
C SER A 45 -47.31 30.57 22.79
N ALA A 46 -47.64 29.90 21.68
CA ALA A 46 -48.09 30.34 20.34
C ALA A 46 -47.84 31.77 19.83
N THR A 47 -47.52 31.90 18.53
CA THR A 47 -48.47 32.34 17.47
C THR A 47 -47.78 32.33 16.08
N ALA A 48 -48.55 31.91 15.07
CA ALA A 48 -48.23 31.84 13.64
C ALA A 48 -48.52 33.16 12.89
N THR A 49 -47.94 33.33 11.69
CA THR A 49 -48.38 34.05 10.45
C THR A 49 -47.14 34.62 9.75
N SER A 50 -47.05 34.87 8.43
CA SER A 50 -47.77 34.51 7.20
C SER A 50 -47.02 35.26 6.08
N SER A 51 -46.89 34.63 4.90
CA SER A 51 -46.91 35.21 3.54
C SER A 51 -46.08 36.47 3.18
N VAL A 52 -45.35 36.43 2.06
CA VAL A 52 -45.79 36.95 0.74
C VAL A 52 -44.63 36.85 -0.28
N GLU A 53 -44.99 36.38 -1.47
CA GLU A 53 -44.21 36.35 -2.72
C GLU A 53 -43.83 37.76 -3.23
N THR A 54 -42.73 37.90 -3.98
CA THR A 54 -42.76 38.67 -5.24
C THR A 54 -41.67 38.21 -6.22
N THR A 55 -42.09 38.20 -7.48
CA THR A 55 -41.56 37.74 -8.76
C THR A 55 -40.57 38.68 -9.48
N THR A 56 -40.01 38.15 -10.59
CA THR A 56 -39.52 38.79 -11.85
C THR A 56 -38.02 39.17 -11.91
N VAL A 57 -37.26 39.14 -13.02
CA VAL A 57 -37.47 38.93 -14.48
C VAL A 57 -36.19 38.29 -15.08
N ALA A 58 -36.36 37.61 -16.21
CA ALA A 58 -35.36 37.09 -17.15
C ALA A 58 -34.31 38.09 -17.69
N SER A 59 -33.19 37.55 -18.19
CA SER A 59 -32.56 38.03 -19.42
C SER A 59 -31.89 36.89 -20.19
N SER A 60 -32.32 36.76 -21.44
CA SER A 60 -31.76 35.95 -22.51
C SER A 60 -30.58 36.69 -23.15
N SER A 61 -29.57 35.96 -23.61
CA SER A 61 -28.77 36.33 -24.79
C SER A 61 -28.00 35.11 -25.30
N THR A 62 -28.56 34.49 -26.34
CA THR A 62 -27.85 33.77 -27.40
C THR A 62 -26.86 34.68 -28.12
N TYR A 63 -25.63 34.20 -28.37
CA TYR A 63 -24.89 34.51 -29.59
C TYR A 63 -24.18 33.26 -30.12
N LEU A 64 -24.55 32.92 -31.36
CA LEU A 64 -23.88 32.04 -32.31
C LEU A 64 -22.66 32.75 -32.94
N SER A 65 -21.59 32.00 -33.21
CA SER A 65 -20.82 31.99 -34.48
C SER A 65 -19.60 31.09 -34.33
N ASN A 66 -19.59 29.95 -35.05
CA ASN A 66 -18.78 29.63 -36.25
C ASN A 66 -17.38 29.12 -35.89
N GLU A 67 -17.17 27.80 -35.98
CA GLU A 67 -16.51 27.13 -37.13
C GLU A 67 -15.10 27.66 -37.42
N GLU A 68 -14.08 26.89 -37.01
CA GLU A 68 -13.06 26.46 -37.96
C GLU A 68 -12.51 25.08 -37.54
N SER A 69 -12.82 24.11 -38.40
CA SER A 69 -12.28 22.77 -38.43
C SER A 69 -10.88 22.80 -39.02
N SER A 70 -9.89 22.23 -38.33
CA SER A 70 -8.66 21.80 -38.98
C SER A 70 -8.26 20.40 -38.47
N VAL A 71 -8.73 19.41 -39.22
CA VAL A 71 -8.27 18.03 -39.16
C VAL A 71 -6.93 17.99 -39.90
N MET A 72 -5.83 17.70 -39.19
CA MET A 72 -4.58 17.30 -39.84
C MET A 72 -4.57 15.78 -40.02
N ILE A 73 -4.87 15.35 -41.26
CA ILE A 73 -4.53 14.03 -41.78
C ILE A 73 -3.07 14.09 -42.22
N THR A 74 -2.22 13.24 -41.64
CA THR A 74 -0.95 12.85 -42.25
C THR A 74 -0.98 11.35 -42.51
N GLU A 75 -1.06 11.00 -43.80
CA GLU A 75 -0.94 9.64 -44.30
C GLU A 75 0.53 9.17 -44.30
N SER A 76 0.69 7.94 -43.83
CA SER A 76 1.56 6.86 -44.33
C SER A 76 3.09 7.05 -44.44
N VAL A 77 3.80 6.11 -43.79
CA VAL A 77 4.70 5.22 -44.53
C VAL A 77 4.69 3.82 -43.92
N SER A 78 4.32 2.87 -44.78
CA SER A 78 4.45 1.43 -44.62
C SER A 78 5.93 1.04 -44.52
N SER A 79 6.26 0.12 -43.62
CA SER A 79 7.42 -0.76 -43.78
C SER A 79 7.06 -2.13 -43.21
N THR A 80 6.95 -3.06 -44.13
CA THR A 80 6.79 -4.50 -43.90
C THR A 80 8.17 -5.06 -43.63
N GLU A 81 8.41 -5.67 -42.47
CA GLU A 81 9.43 -6.71 -42.34
C GLU A 81 8.86 -7.92 -41.61
N THR A 82 8.94 -9.03 -42.34
CA THR A 82 8.58 -10.39 -42.00
C THR A 82 9.84 -11.09 -41.46
N SER A 83 9.64 -12.21 -40.74
CA SER A 83 10.63 -13.27 -40.44
C SER A 83 11.67 -12.93 -39.35
N LEU A 84 12.05 -13.80 -38.41
CA LEU A 84 11.92 -15.25 -38.24
C LEU A 84 12.08 -15.60 -36.74
N GLN A 85 11.32 -16.58 -36.29
CA GLN A 85 11.59 -17.41 -35.11
C GLN A 85 12.74 -18.39 -35.41
N PRO A 86 13.56 -18.72 -34.41
CA PRO A 86 13.87 -20.12 -34.12
C PRO A 86 13.67 -20.38 -32.61
N GLU A 87 12.72 -21.23 -32.20
CA GLU A 87 12.96 -22.65 -31.90
C GLU A 87 14.45 -23.04 -31.79
N GLU A 88 14.95 -23.09 -30.56
CA GLU A 88 16.05 -23.98 -30.21
C GLU A 88 15.52 -24.98 -29.17
N THR A 89 15.23 -26.16 -29.71
CA THR A 89 15.13 -27.41 -28.95
C THR A 89 16.52 -27.78 -28.48
N SER A 90 16.71 -28.00 -27.17
CA SER A 90 17.86 -28.80 -26.72
C SER A 90 17.42 -29.77 -25.63
N THR A 91 17.19 -31.00 -26.10
CA THR A 91 17.22 -32.22 -25.29
C THR A 91 18.67 -32.71 -25.32
N THR A 92 19.27 -33.12 -24.20
CA THR A 92 20.14 -34.33 -24.10
C THR A 92 20.58 -34.60 -22.65
N ALA A 93 20.12 -35.76 -22.16
CA ALA A 93 20.77 -36.81 -21.35
C ALA A 93 21.54 -36.54 -20.03
N LEU A 94 20.99 -37.16 -18.97
CA LEU A 94 21.51 -38.36 -18.28
C LEU A 94 22.98 -38.35 -17.80
N SER A 95 23.16 -38.41 -16.48
CA SER A 95 24.19 -39.26 -15.88
C SER A 95 23.72 -39.79 -14.52
N THR A 96 23.27 -41.04 -14.56
CA THR A 96 23.20 -41.96 -13.44
C THR A 96 24.62 -42.32 -13.03
N ILE A 97 24.97 -42.14 -11.75
CA ILE A 97 26.11 -42.84 -11.15
C ILE A 97 25.54 -43.90 -10.22
N GLU A 98 25.62 -45.13 -10.73
CA GLU A 98 25.53 -46.37 -10.01
C GLU A 98 26.89 -46.61 -9.34
N GLY A 99 26.91 -46.69 -8.02
CA GLY A 99 28.12 -46.81 -7.20
C GLY A 99 27.98 -47.92 -6.18
N ILE A 100 28.20 -49.13 -6.68
CA ILE A 100 28.49 -50.43 -6.04
C ILE A 100 28.76 -50.47 -4.52
N THR A 101 28.07 -51.45 -3.96
CA THR A 101 28.21 -52.20 -2.70
C THR A 101 29.65 -52.43 -2.22
N THR A 102 29.88 -52.27 -0.91
CA THR A 102 30.84 -53.12 -0.18
C THR A 102 30.27 -53.42 1.19
N GLU A 103 29.93 -54.69 1.40
CA GLU A 103 29.60 -55.28 2.69
C GLU A 103 30.80 -55.18 3.64
N ILE A 104 30.56 -54.69 4.86
CA ILE A 104 31.37 -55.04 6.01
C ILE A 104 30.40 -55.49 7.10
N ALA A 105 30.26 -56.80 7.23
CA ALA A 105 29.60 -57.43 8.35
C ALA A 105 30.40 -57.14 9.63
N THR A 106 29.82 -56.37 10.54
CA THR A 106 30.30 -56.28 11.92
C THR A 106 29.13 -56.58 12.85
N THR A 107 29.18 -57.78 13.43
CA THR A 107 28.28 -58.25 14.47
C THR A 107 28.56 -57.48 15.74
N THR A 108 27.66 -56.55 16.09
CA THR A 108 27.59 -55.97 17.42
C THR A 108 26.12 -55.80 17.77
N GLU A 109 25.68 -56.50 18.82
CA GLU A 109 24.41 -56.28 19.49
C GLU A 109 24.46 -54.91 20.19
N PRO A 110 23.44 -54.05 20.01
CA PRO A 110 23.02 -53.26 21.15
C PRO A 110 21.50 -53.10 21.24
N ALA A 111 21.03 -53.24 22.49
CA ALA A 111 19.92 -52.54 23.13
C ALA A 111 18.75 -52.09 22.25
N THR A 112 17.58 -52.72 22.50
CA THR A 112 16.25 -52.21 22.15
C THR A 112 16.05 -50.80 22.72
N ALA A 113 16.42 -49.78 21.95
CA ALA A 113 15.95 -48.42 22.13
C ALA A 113 14.75 -48.23 21.19
N THR A 114 13.55 -48.21 21.77
CA THR A 114 12.33 -47.79 21.08
C THR A 114 12.52 -46.34 20.61
N THR A 115 13.04 -46.18 19.40
CA THR A 115 13.08 -44.90 18.71
C THR A 115 11.65 -44.66 18.22
N ALA A 116 10.90 -43.84 18.96
CA ALA A 116 9.71 -43.22 18.38
C ALA A 116 10.19 -42.40 17.20
N ALA A 117 10.02 -42.92 15.99
CA ALA A 117 10.17 -42.15 14.77
C ALA A 117 9.10 -41.07 14.81
N THR A 118 9.47 -39.88 15.28
CA THR A 118 8.67 -38.68 15.11
C THR A 118 8.62 -38.44 13.60
N THR A 119 7.57 -38.91 12.95
CA THR A 119 7.21 -38.47 11.60
C THR A 119 6.90 -36.99 11.69
N THR A 120 7.92 -36.16 11.48
CA THR A 120 7.75 -34.74 11.20
C THR A 120 7.13 -34.67 9.81
N THR A 121 5.80 -34.62 9.75
CA THR A 121 5.09 -34.28 8.53
C THR A 121 5.52 -32.86 8.18
N ALA A 122 6.45 -32.70 7.24
CA ALA A 122 6.77 -31.41 6.67
C ALA A 122 5.48 -30.88 6.06
N GLN A 123 4.93 -29.84 6.67
CA GLN A 123 3.78 -29.13 6.12
C GLN A 123 4.21 -28.59 4.76
N GLU A 124 3.51 -29.02 3.71
CA GLU A 124 3.73 -28.52 2.36
C GLU A 124 3.67 -26.99 2.39
N PRO A 125 4.63 -26.27 1.77
CA PRO A 125 4.59 -24.82 1.77
C PRO A 125 3.25 -24.36 1.22
N SER A 126 2.57 -23.51 1.98
CA SER A 126 1.31 -22.91 1.54
C SER A 126 1.58 -22.11 0.28
N ASN A 127 1.07 -22.58 -0.87
CA ASN A 127 1.12 -21.85 -2.14
C ASN A 127 0.13 -20.67 -2.20
N VAL A 128 -0.40 -20.23 -1.05
CA VAL A 128 -1.27 -19.06 -0.99
C VAL A 128 -0.38 -17.82 -1.08
N PRO A 129 -0.54 -16.97 -2.11
CA PRO A 129 0.24 -15.74 -2.22
C PRO A 129 -0.05 -14.82 -1.04
N PHE A 130 0.95 -14.02 -0.64
CA PHE A 130 0.78 -13.10 0.49
C PHE A 130 -0.18 -11.96 0.19
N LEU A 131 -0.22 -11.52 -1.08
CA LEU A 131 -1.09 -10.48 -1.60
C LEU A 131 -1.93 -11.05 -2.75
N ILE A 132 -3.10 -10.45 -2.94
CA ILE A 132 -3.95 -10.59 -4.12
C ILE A 132 -4.12 -9.21 -4.76
N ASN A 133 -4.35 -9.17 -6.08
CA ASN A 133 -4.44 -7.91 -6.82
C ASN A 133 -3.26 -6.95 -6.55
N ALA A 134 -2.04 -7.50 -6.58
CA ALA A 134 -0.84 -6.76 -6.20
C ALA A 134 -0.35 -5.83 -7.34
N GLY A 135 -0.64 -6.18 -8.60
CA GLY A 135 -0.44 -5.32 -9.78
C GLY A 135 -1.72 -4.63 -10.26
N PHE A 136 -2.80 -4.61 -9.46
CA PHE A 136 -4.06 -3.92 -9.80
C PHE A 136 -4.78 -4.42 -11.08
N GLU A 137 -4.49 -5.65 -11.51
CA GLU A 137 -4.95 -6.22 -12.78
C GLU A 137 -6.31 -6.92 -12.71
N GLU A 138 -6.77 -7.26 -11.51
CA GLU A 138 -7.91 -8.15 -11.32
C GLU A 138 -9.25 -7.49 -11.66
N TYR A 139 -9.34 -6.16 -11.50
CA TYR A 139 -10.59 -5.41 -11.68
C TYR A 139 -10.34 -4.08 -12.38
N ASP A 140 -11.18 -3.75 -13.37
CA ASP A 140 -11.04 -2.51 -14.15
C ASP A 140 -11.43 -1.24 -13.36
N SER A 141 -12.14 -1.38 -12.24
CA SER A 141 -12.70 -0.24 -11.50
C SER A 141 -12.60 -0.36 -9.99
N SER A 142 -11.85 -1.33 -9.46
CA SER A 142 -11.74 -1.59 -8.03
C SER A 142 -10.30 -1.91 -7.66
N VAL A 143 -9.83 -1.28 -6.59
CA VAL A 143 -8.52 -1.59 -6.00
C VAL A 143 -8.61 -2.70 -4.94
N GLU A 144 -9.79 -3.32 -4.74
CA GLU A 144 -9.95 -4.38 -3.76
C GLU A 144 -8.91 -5.50 -3.95
N PRO A 145 -8.34 -6.04 -2.86
CA PRO A 145 -8.70 -5.79 -1.45
C PRO A 145 -7.95 -4.60 -0.81
N TRP A 146 -7.22 -3.79 -1.57
CA TRP A 146 -6.54 -2.62 -1.04
C TRP A 146 -7.54 -1.60 -0.50
N GLN A 147 -7.21 -1.05 0.66
CA GLN A 147 -8.07 -0.11 1.37
C GLN A 147 -7.27 1.12 1.78
N VAL A 148 -7.89 2.30 1.65
CA VAL A 148 -7.40 3.52 2.30
C VAL A 148 -7.45 3.35 3.81
N TYR A 149 -6.41 3.81 4.49
CA TYR A 149 -6.30 3.72 5.93
C TYR A 149 -6.11 5.10 6.55
N ARG A 150 -7.05 5.43 7.46
CA ARG A 150 -7.17 6.64 8.29
C ARG A 150 -7.61 7.93 7.62
N TYR A 151 -7.29 8.16 6.36
CA TYR A 151 -7.31 9.53 5.82
C TYR A 151 -8.20 9.68 4.58
N GLU A 152 -8.01 10.81 3.89
CA GLU A 152 -8.94 11.36 2.91
C GLU A 152 -8.50 11.11 1.47
N ALA A 153 -7.41 10.36 1.24
CA ALA A 153 -7.01 9.99 -0.12
C ALA A 153 -8.14 9.26 -0.82
N THR A 154 -8.27 9.56 -2.10
CA THR A 154 -9.03 8.73 -3.02
C THR A 154 -8.08 7.79 -3.72
N VAL A 155 -8.45 6.52 -3.80
CA VAL A 155 -7.70 5.48 -4.51
C VAL A 155 -8.60 4.92 -5.60
N SER A 156 -8.07 4.84 -6.81
CA SER A 156 -8.79 4.42 -8.00
C SER A 156 -7.87 3.64 -8.94
N ILE A 157 -8.45 2.88 -9.86
CA ILE A 157 -7.71 2.22 -10.95
C ILE A 157 -7.45 3.25 -12.06
N ASP A 158 -6.22 3.27 -12.58
CA ASP A 158 -5.85 4.02 -13.78
C ASP A 158 -5.37 3.04 -14.86
N SER A 159 -5.86 3.21 -16.09
CA SER A 159 -5.51 2.34 -17.24
C SER A 159 -4.59 3.00 -18.25
N ASP A 160 -4.37 4.31 -18.13
CA ASP A 160 -3.53 5.10 -19.02
C ASP A 160 -2.09 5.14 -18.51
N ILE A 161 -1.93 5.33 -17.20
CA ILE A 161 -0.63 5.41 -16.52
C ILE A 161 -0.43 4.14 -15.69
N LYS A 162 0.51 3.32 -16.13
CA LYS A 162 0.84 2.01 -15.55
C LYS A 162 2.32 1.69 -15.76
N HIS A 163 2.86 0.84 -14.91
CA HIS A 163 4.25 0.40 -15.02
C HIS A 163 4.34 -0.79 -15.97
N ASP A 164 3.64 -1.87 -15.64
CA ASP A 164 3.42 -3.03 -16.49
C ASP A 164 1.91 -3.31 -16.61
N GLY A 165 1.53 -4.31 -17.40
CA GLY A 165 0.14 -4.76 -17.46
C GLY A 165 -0.85 -3.75 -18.05
N ARG A 166 -2.04 -3.67 -17.46
CA ARG A 166 -3.20 -2.87 -17.91
C ARG A 166 -3.55 -1.76 -16.94
N HIS A 167 -3.19 -1.86 -15.66
CA HIS A 167 -3.67 -0.97 -14.63
C HIS A 167 -2.59 -0.59 -13.63
N SER A 168 -2.81 0.53 -12.94
CA SER A 168 -2.13 0.86 -11.68
C SER A 168 -3.12 1.44 -10.68
N ALA A 169 -2.73 1.55 -9.41
CA ALA A 169 -3.47 2.33 -8.43
C ALA A 169 -3.06 3.78 -8.47
N ARG A 170 -4.04 4.67 -8.65
CA ARG A 170 -3.91 6.13 -8.58
C ARG A 170 -4.39 6.63 -7.23
N ILE A 171 -3.50 7.22 -6.47
CA ILE A 171 -3.77 7.84 -5.17
C ILE A 171 -3.73 9.35 -5.33
N GLU A 172 -4.78 10.03 -4.91
CA GLU A 172 -4.87 11.49 -4.89
C GLU A 172 -5.29 12.00 -3.53
N MET A 173 -4.80 13.19 -3.17
CA MET A 173 -5.19 13.89 -1.94
C MET A 173 -6.12 15.06 -2.24
N PRO A 174 -7.44 14.88 -2.36
CA PRO A 174 -8.35 15.96 -2.69
C PRO A 174 -8.52 16.93 -1.50
N GLY A 175 -7.76 18.03 -1.49
CA GLY A 175 -7.96 19.11 -0.52
C GLY A 175 -7.65 18.76 0.93
N SER A 176 -6.93 17.65 1.19
CA SER A 176 -6.65 17.20 2.55
C SER A 176 -5.72 18.14 3.31
N ILE A 177 -5.96 18.24 4.61
CA ILE A 177 -5.09 18.95 5.56
C ILE A 177 -3.88 18.12 5.98
N LEU A 178 -3.98 16.79 5.87
CA LEU A 178 -2.89 15.87 6.17
C LEU A 178 -2.21 15.51 4.86
N LEU A 179 -0.91 15.71 4.81
CA LEU A 179 -0.11 15.46 3.61
C LEU A 179 0.56 14.07 3.68
N GLN A 180 -0.15 13.12 4.28
CA GLN A 180 0.30 11.75 4.49
C GLN A 180 -0.94 10.85 4.41
N ASP A 181 -0.83 9.75 3.66
CA ASP A 181 -1.88 8.74 3.57
C ASP A 181 -1.29 7.33 3.48
N PHE A 182 -2.15 6.33 3.64
CA PHE A 182 -1.80 4.93 3.64
C PHE A 182 -2.82 4.14 2.84
N ILE A 183 -2.35 3.24 1.99
CA ILE A 183 -3.15 2.10 1.53
C ILE A 183 -2.64 0.83 2.18
N ARG A 184 -3.51 -0.15 2.37
CA ARG A 184 -3.12 -1.41 2.99
C ARG A 184 -3.89 -2.61 2.46
N GLN A 185 -3.26 -3.77 2.58
CA GLN A 185 -3.86 -5.06 2.27
C GLN A 185 -3.50 -6.08 3.38
N PRO A 186 -4.48 -6.87 3.89
CA PRO A 186 -4.20 -7.93 4.84
C PRO A 186 -3.41 -9.07 4.18
N LEU A 187 -2.35 -9.53 4.86
CA LEU A 187 -1.53 -10.64 4.37
C LEU A 187 -2.33 -11.96 4.43
N GLN A 188 -2.37 -12.70 3.33
CA GLN A 188 -3.13 -13.97 3.20
C GLN A 188 -2.26 -15.21 3.43
N GLY A 189 -1.01 -15.16 2.98
CA GLY A 189 -0.04 -16.25 3.12
C GLY A 189 0.40 -16.49 4.56
N SER A 190 0.89 -17.68 4.86
CA SER A 190 1.37 -18.03 6.19
C SER A 190 2.69 -17.31 6.51
N ILE A 191 2.66 -16.44 7.52
CA ILE A 191 3.86 -15.72 8.00
C ILE A 191 4.59 -16.58 9.03
N THR A 192 5.92 -16.64 8.91
CA THR A 192 6.82 -17.42 9.78
C THR A 192 7.66 -16.47 10.63
N ALA A 193 7.68 -16.69 11.94
CA ALA A 193 8.46 -15.87 12.86
C ALA A 193 9.97 -15.94 12.53
N GLY A 194 10.63 -14.78 12.57
CA GLY A 194 12.07 -14.67 12.34
C GLY A 194 12.51 -14.73 10.87
N VAL A 195 11.58 -14.99 9.93
CA VAL A 195 11.84 -14.87 8.49
C VAL A 195 11.82 -13.41 8.08
N THR A 196 12.82 -13.00 7.29
CA THR A 196 12.86 -11.67 6.70
C THR A 196 12.11 -11.69 5.38
N TYR A 197 11.07 -10.88 5.31
CA TYR A 197 10.28 -10.65 4.13
C TYR A 197 10.78 -9.42 3.38
N THR A 198 10.80 -9.48 2.06
CA THR A 198 11.06 -8.35 1.17
C THR A 198 9.73 -7.84 0.64
N MET A 199 9.58 -6.52 0.67
CA MET A 199 8.45 -5.80 0.10
C MET A 199 8.98 -4.92 -1.01
N SER A 200 8.26 -4.84 -2.13
CA SER A 200 8.59 -3.88 -3.19
C SER A 200 7.35 -3.33 -3.87
N ALA A 201 7.52 -2.21 -4.56
CA ALA A 201 6.51 -1.62 -5.43
C ALA A 201 7.19 -0.68 -6.44
N TRP A 202 6.51 -0.44 -7.56
CA TRP A 202 6.83 0.66 -8.46
C TRP A 202 5.94 1.86 -8.15
N VAL A 203 6.53 3.04 -8.03
CA VAL A 203 5.80 4.28 -7.74
C VAL A 203 6.12 5.36 -8.77
N ARG A 204 5.11 6.09 -9.21
CA ARG A 204 5.26 7.24 -10.12
C ARG A 204 4.64 8.49 -9.49
N PRO A 205 5.45 9.31 -8.80
CA PRO A 205 4.98 10.50 -8.09
C PRO A 205 4.72 11.66 -9.05
N ASN A 206 3.78 12.54 -8.73
CA ASN A 206 3.80 13.90 -9.28
C ASN A 206 4.73 14.81 -8.47
N LEU A 207 4.85 16.08 -8.88
CA LEU A 207 5.74 17.07 -8.21
C LEU A 207 5.47 17.24 -6.71
N TRP A 208 4.26 16.91 -6.26
CA TRP A 208 3.83 17.11 -4.89
C TRP A 208 3.93 15.86 -4.02
N CYS A 209 4.22 14.69 -4.60
CA CYS A 209 4.54 13.47 -3.84
C CYS A 209 6.05 13.43 -3.58
N ILE A 210 6.43 13.53 -2.31
CA ILE A 210 7.83 13.72 -1.89
C ILE A 210 8.44 12.46 -1.30
N GLY A 211 7.63 11.47 -0.94
CA GLY A 211 8.14 10.19 -0.45
C GLY A 211 7.10 9.09 -0.39
N ALA A 212 7.57 7.85 -0.32
CA ALA A 212 6.76 6.66 -0.09
C ALA A 212 7.51 5.64 0.77
N ALA A 213 6.79 4.83 1.55
CA ALA A 213 7.38 3.78 2.38
C ALA A 213 6.54 2.49 2.34
N LEU A 214 7.21 1.34 2.44
CA LEU A 214 6.57 0.03 2.59
C LEU A 214 6.71 -0.44 4.04
N ILE A 215 5.58 -0.76 4.67
CA ILE A 215 5.49 -0.98 6.11
C ILE A 215 4.76 -2.29 6.38
N CYS A 216 5.37 -3.13 7.21
CA CYS A 216 4.71 -4.26 7.84
C CYS A 216 4.05 -3.83 9.14
N SER A 217 2.74 -4.06 9.26
CA SER A 217 2.02 -3.82 10.51
C SER A 217 1.43 -5.09 11.10
N TYR A 218 1.11 -5.03 12.40
CA TYR A 218 0.43 -6.05 13.20
C TYR A 218 -0.58 -5.37 14.13
N GLU A 219 -1.47 -6.11 14.78
CA GLU A 219 -2.61 -5.56 15.54
C GLU A 219 -3.40 -4.51 14.71
N SER A 220 -3.45 -4.71 13.40
CA SER A 220 -3.94 -3.78 12.37
C SER A 220 -3.12 -2.49 12.18
N ASN A 221 -2.52 -1.95 13.24
CA ASN A 221 -2.05 -0.56 13.28
C ASN A 221 -0.76 -0.34 14.10
N ASN A 222 -0.06 -1.38 14.51
CA ASN A 222 1.24 -1.27 15.15
C ASN A 222 2.34 -1.57 14.13
N TRP A 223 3.31 -0.68 14.02
CA TRP A 223 4.48 -0.84 13.16
C TRP A 223 5.68 -0.09 13.74
N ALA A 224 6.88 -0.48 13.33
CA ALA A 224 8.09 0.27 13.63
C ALA A 224 8.20 1.48 12.69
N ALA A 225 8.77 2.58 13.19
CA ALA A 225 9.07 3.75 12.34
C ALA A 225 9.89 3.31 11.13
N THR A 226 9.43 3.70 9.95
CA THR A 226 10.07 3.38 8.66
C THR A 226 10.47 4.69 8.00
N GLU A 227 11.69 4.76 7.48
CA GLU A 227 12.15 5.94 6.75
C GLU A 227 11.61 5.86 5.31
N PRO A 228 10.91 6.90 4.83
CA PRO A 228 10.37 6.92 3.48
C PRO A 228 11.50 7.08 2.45
N VAL A 229 11.33 6.45 1.30
CA VAL A 229 12.15 6.71 0.12
C VAL A 229 11.83 8.11 -0.37
N VAL A 230 12.85 8.93 -0.56
CA VAL A 230 12.70 10.30 -1.09
C VAL A 230 12.42 10.23 -2.59
N LEU A 231 11.31 10.84 -3.00
CA LEU A 231 10.84 10.85 -4.38
C LEU A 231 11.05 12.20 -5.09
N ILE A 232 11.69 13.15 -4.40
CA ILE A 232 12.01 14.47 -4.96
C ILE A 232 12.93 14.31 -6.17
N GLY A 233 12.45 14.72 -7.35
CA GLY A 233 13.19 14.64 -8.61
C GLY A 233 12.82 13.45 -9.49
N ALA A 234 11.98 12.53 -9.02
CA ALA A 234 11.44 11.41 -9.80
C ALA A 234 10.03 11.72 -10.38
N THR A 235 9.71 13.00 -10.54
CA THR A 235 8.39 13.44 -11.02
C THR A 235 8.06 12.78 -12.34
N ASP A 236 6.88 12.16 -12.41
CA ASP A 236 6.35 11.52 -13.61
C ASP A 236 7.20 10.33 -14.13
N GLU A 237 8.10 9.80 -13.30
CA GLU A 237 8.96 8.64 -13.60
C GLU A 237 8.68 7.48 -12.64
N TRP A 238 8.63 6.26 -13.19
CA TRP A 238 8.50 5.05 -12.38
C TRP A 238 9.79 4.80 -11.60
N THR A 239 9.66 4.71 -10.28
CA THR A 239 10.75 4.50 -9.33
C THR A 239 10.47 3.23 -8.52
N TYR A 240 11.43 2.31 -8.52
CA TYR A 240 11.35 1.13 -7.68
C TYR A 240 11.65 1.47 -6.22
N ILE A 241 10.78 1.05 -5.31
CA ILE A 241 11.01 1.12 -3.87
C ILE A 241 10.98 -0.27 -3.25
N SER A 242 11.81 -0.49 -2.24
CA SER A 242 11.85 -1.76 -1.52
C SER A 242 12.21 -1.56 -0.06
N SER A 243 11.68 -2.42 0.80
CA SER A 243 12.03 -2.49 2.21
C SER A 243 11.93 -3.95 2.69
N THR A 244 12.41 -4.22 3.89
CA THR A 244 12.35 -5.55 4.48
C THR A 244 11.72 -5.48 5.87
N CYS A 245 11.03 -6.55 6.27
CA CYS A 245 10.51 -6.67 7.63
C CYS A 245 10.65 -8.09 8.15
N THR A 246 10.65 -8.24 9.46
CA THR A 246 10.64 -9.54 10.15
C THR A 246 9.57 -9.50 11.22
N TYR A 247 8.71 -10.51 11.26
CA TYR A 247 7.72 -10.65 12.32
C TYR A 247 8.24 -11.53 13.46
N THR A 248 7.96 -11.16 14.71
CA THR A 248 8.12 -12.07 15.86
C THR A 248 6.90 -12.99 16.00
N GLN A 249 7.03 -14.07 16.76
CA GLN A 249 5.89 -14.97 17.01
C GLN A 249 4.75 -14.22 17.72
N GLU A 250 5.07 -13.34 18.67
CA GLU A 250 4.08 -12.54 19.39
C GLU A 250 3.30 -11.60 18.46
N GLN A 251 3.98 -11.01 17.47
CA GLN A 251 3.32 -10.16 16.46
C GLN A 251 2.39 -10.99 15.57
N ILE A 252 2.80 -12.19 15.15
CA ILE A 252 1.96 -13.09 14.36
C ILE A 252 0.73 -13.51 15.16
N ASP A 253 0.92 -13.90 16.42
CA ASP A 253 -0.15 -14.34 17.32
C ASP A 253 -1.14 -13.20 17.63
N SER A 254 -0.68 -11.94 17.63
CA SER A 254 -1.55 -10.76 17.78
C SER A 254 -2.49 -10.53 16.58
N GLY A 255 -2.17 -11.13 15.42
CA GLY A 255 -2.96 -11.02 14.20
C GLY A 255 -3.00 -9.62 13.60
N GLY A 256 -3.91 -9.42 12.64
CA GLY A 256 -4.05 -8.14 11.93
C GLY A 256 -2.76 -7.74 11.21
N LEU A 257 -2.18 -8.68 10.47
CA LEU A 257 -0.97 -8.45 9.69
C LEU A 257 -1.32 -7.80 8.35
N TYR A 258 -0.70 -6.66 8.04
CA TYR A 258 -0.90 -5.96 6.77
C TYR A 258 0.44 -5.57 6.15
N LEU A 259 0.46 -5.59 4.82
CA LEU A 259 1.33 -4.70 4.06
C LEU A 259 0.63 -3.34 3.96
N MET A 260 1.34 -2.28 4.32
CA MET A 260 0.90 -0.90 4.17
C MET A 260 1.87 -0.15 3.26
N ILE A 261 1.34 0.71 2.42
CA ILE A 261 2.11 1.64 1.61
C ILE A 261 1.76 3.04 2.08
N GLU A 262 2.75 3.72 2.64
CA GLU A 262 2.68 5.11 3.03
C GLU A 262 3.06 6.01 1.85
N VAL A 263 2.34 7.11 1.69
CA VAL A 263 2.64 8.15 0.71
C VAL A 263 2.67 9.51 1.41
N LEU A 264 3.68 10.31 1.08
CA LEU A 264 3.94 11.63 1.66
C LEU A 264 3.85 12.69 0.57
N PHE A 265 3.10 13.75 0.86
CA PHE A 265 2.88 14.86 -0.04
C PHE A 265 3.39 16.17 0.56
N ALA A 266 3.71 17.13 -0.30
CA ALA A 266 4.03 18.51 0.09
C ALA A 266 2.85 19.46 -0.11
N HIS A 267 1.79 19.00 -0.79
CA HIS A 267 0.63 19.82 -1.15
C HIS A 267 -0.62 18.95 -1.35
N SER A 268 -1.80 19.54 -1.19
CA SER A 268 -3.12 18.92 -1.48
C SER A 268 -3.41 18.71 -2.98
N GLN A 269 -2.39 18.82 -3.82
CA GLN A 269 -2.43 18.39 -5.22
C GLN A 269 -1.55 17.15 -5.42
N GLY A 270 -1.18 16.49 -4.30
CA GLY A 270 -0.45 15.25 -4.25
C GLY A 270 -1.15 14.16 -5.05
N LEU A 271 -0.39 13.57 -5.96
CA LEU A 271 -0.81 12.43 -6.75
C LEU A 271 0.38 11.46 -6.86
N VAL A 272 0.09 10.17 -6.76
CA VAL A 272 1.07 9.10 -7.03
C VAL A 272 0.36 7.89 -7.62
N TYR A 273 1.02 7.25 -8.59
CA TYR A 273 0.62 5.94 -9.08
C TYR A 273 1.48 4.86 -8.41
N ILE A 274 0.86 3.73 -8.09
CA ILE A 274 1.51 2.57 -7.48
C ILE A 274 1.16 1.35 -8.31
N ASP A 275 2.15 0.53 -8.60
CA ASP A 275 2.00 -0.66 -9.41
C ASP A 275 2.96 -1.77 -8.97
N ASP A 276 2.72 -2.99 -9.46
CA ASP A 276 3.59 -4.16 -9.30
C ASP A 276 4.09 -4.35 -7.85
N VAL A 277 3.14 -4.37 -6.91
CA VAL A 277 3.48 -4.58 -5.49
C VAL A 277 3.85 -6.04 -5.27
N ASP A 278 4.92 -6.28 -4.53
CA ASP A 278 5.36 -7.64 -4.16
C ASP A 278 5.63 -7.77 -2.66
N PHE A 279 5.41 -8.97 -2.15
CA PHE A 279 5.72 -9.38 -0.79
C PHE A 279 6.19 -10.84 -0.81
N SER A 280 7.47 -11.06 -0.51
CA SER A 280 8.12 -12.37 -0.61
C SER A 280 9.00 -12.67 0.60
N ALA A 281 9.31 -13.95 0.82
CA ALA A 281 10.25 -14.43 1.85
C ALA A 281 11.60 -14.81 1.24
#